data_AF-A0ABD3R4A4-F1
#
_entry.id   AF-A0ABD3R4A4-F1
#
_cell.length_a   1.000
_cell.length_b   1.000
_cell.length_c   1.000
_cell.angle_alpha   90.00
_cell.angle_beta   90.00
_cell.angle_gamma   90.00
#
_symmetry.space_group_name_H-M   'P 1'
#
loop_
_entity.id
_entity.type
_entity.pdbx_description
1 polymer ?
#
loop_
_entity_poly.entity_id
_entity_poly.type
_entity_poly.pdbx_seq_one_letter_code
_entity_poly.pdbx_strand_id
1 'polypeptide(L)'
;MPAMLKGYFDRTLLRGETWDFPPPPSSHPGGETTTNMTTNVMTNIIGNNVGLSPKLTNVHRVMGISTYGATRFTTLASGDNGRNTISTAIRHGNFNPRCTCRWLGLYDLDHCDLDGRTEFLNEVRRVVREEF
;
A
#
# COMPACT_ATOMS: atom_id res chain seq x y z
N MET A 1 -11.10 6.07 -6.72
CA MET A 1 -9.92 6.90 -7.05
C MET A 1 -10.09 7.50 -8.44
N PRO A 2 -9.74 8.77 -8.67
CA PRO A 2 -9.86 9.40 -9.99
C PRO A 2 -9.01 8.68 -11.06
N ALA A 3 -9.48 8.66 -12.31
CA ALA A 3 -8.81 7.97 -13.42
C ALA A 3 -7.35 8.42 -13.60
N MET A 4 -7.08 9.71 -13.40
CA MET A 4 -5.72 10.27 -13.47
C MET A 4 -4.78 9.66 -12.42
N LEU A 5 -5.25 9.49 -11.18
CA LEU A 5 -4.46 8.89 -10.10
C LEU A 5 -4.20 7.41 -10.39
N LYS A 6 -5.21 6.68 -10.87
CA LYS A 6 -5.03 5.28 -11.28
C LYS A 6 -4.00 5.16 -12.41
N GLY A 7 -4.13 5.98 -13.46
CA GLY A 7 -3.19 6.02 -14.57
C GLY A 7 -1.77 6.46 -14.18
N TYR A 8 -1.62 7.29 -13.14
CA TYR A 8 -0.32 7.60 -12.57
C TYR A 8 0.32 6.35 -11.97
N PHE A 9 -0.40 5.58 -11.15
CA PHE A 9 0.13 4.34 -10.59
C PHE A 9 0.48 3.32 -11.67
N ASP A 10 -0.37 3.15 -12.68
CA ASP A 10 -0.13 2.19 -13.77
C ASP A 10 1.14 2.51 -14.58
N ARG A 11 1.49 3.79 -14.69
CA ARG A 11 2.66 4.25 -15.43
C ARG A 11 3.93 4.32 -14.59
N THR A 12 3.82 4.40 -13.27
CA THR A 12 4.97 4.60 -12.38
C THR A 12 5.32 3.37 -11.55
N LEU A 13 4.36 2.52 -11.21
CA LEU A 13 4.57 1.30 -10.43
C LEU A 13 4.90 0.12 -11.36
N LEU A 14 6.02 0.23 -12.08
CA LEU A 14 6.44 -0.74 -13.08
C LEU A 14 7.26 -1.88 -12.48
N ARG A 15 7.09 -3.07 -13.03
CA ARG A 15 7.94 -4.23 -12.73
C ARG A 15 9.39 -3.92 -13.10
N GLY A 16 10.33 -4.37 -12.29
CA GLY A 16 11.76 -4.12 -12.46
C GLY A 16 12.21 -2.85 -11.73
N GLU A 17 11.32 -1.85 -11.62
CA GLU A 17 11.60 -0.57 -10.98
C GLU A 17 11.07 -0.51 -9.55
N THR A 18 9.76 -0.74 -9.34
CA THR A 18 9.12 -0.58 -8.02
C THR A 18 8.82 -1.91 -7.33
N TRP A 19 8.72 -3.00 -8.10
CA TRP A 19 8.53 -4.36 -7.59
C TRP A 19 9.09 -5.40 -8.57
N ASP A 20 9.27 -6.64 -8.11
CA ASP A 20 9.61 -7.79 -8.96
C ASP A 20 8.93 -9.08 -8.48
N PHE A 21 9.05 -10.14 -9.28
CA PHE A 21 8.74 -11.48 -8.78
C PHE A 21 9.85 -11.96 -7.84
N PRO A 22 9.51 -12.73 -6.79
CA PRO A 22 10.51 -13.35 -5.96
C PRO A 22 11.33 -14.32 -6.83
N PRO A 23 12.65 -14.46 -6.57
CA PRO A 23 13.47 -15.40 -7.32
C PRO A 23 12.92 -16.82 -7.17
N PRO A 24 13.02 -17.66 -8.22
CA PRO A 24 12.57 -19.04 -8.13
C PRO A 24 13.35 -19.78 -7.03
N PRO A 25 12.76 -20.83 -6.42
CA PRO A 25 13.34 -21.56 -5.28
C PRO A 25 14.76 -22.13 -5.50
N SER A 26 15.25 -22.18 -6.74
CA SER A 26 16.52 -22.79 -7.13
C SER A 26 17.59 -21.83 -7.65
N SER A 27 17.36 -20.51 -7.72
CA SER A 27 18.38 -19.57 -8.24
C SER A 27 19.21 -18.96 -7.11
N HIS A 28 20.23 -19.69 -6.64
CA HIS A 28 21.36 -19.12 -5.90
C HIS A 28 22.47 -18.75 -6.90
N PRO A 29 23.04 -17.53 -6.88
CA PRO A 29 24.18 -17.18 -7.71
C PRO A 29 25.45 -17.64 -6.99
N GLY A 30 25.89 -18.86 -7.31
CA GLY A 30 27.20 -19.39 -6.91
C GLY A 30 27.13 -20.75 -6.22
N GLY A 31 27.53 -21.79 -6.94
CA GLY A 31 28.04 -23.05 -6.35
C GLY A 31 27.02 -24.12 -5.99
N GLU A 32 27.19 -25.27 -6.63
CA GLU A 32 26.80 -26.62 -6.20
C GLU A 32 25.31 -26.97 -6.03
N THR A 33 24.79 -27.52 -7.13
CA THR A 33 23.79 -28.59 -7.18
C THR A 33 24.16 -29.75 -6.25
N THR A 34 23.91 -29.67 -4.94
CA THR A 34 23.64 -30.83 -4.04
C THR A 34 23.21 -30.30 -2.66
N THR A 35 21.93 -29.95 -2.47
CA THR A 35 21.35 -29.99 -1.11
C THR A 35 19.82 -30.08 -1.14
N ASN A 36 19.32 -31.28 -0.82
CA ASN A 36 18.05 -31.62 -0.19
C ASN A 36 16.82 -30.76 -0.53
N MET A 37 15.99 -31.27 -1.46
CA MET A 37 14.65 -30.77 -1.81
C MET A 37 13.76 -30.36 -0.62
N THR A 38 13.95 -30.97 0.56
CA THR A 38 13.18 -30.70 1.79
C THR A 38 13.53 -29.37 2.47
N THR A 39 14.73 -28.84 2.31
CA THR A 39 15.15 -27.60 3.00
C THR A 39 14.64 -26.34 2.29
N ASN A 40 14.65 -26.32 0.95
CA ASN A 40 14.22 -25.16 0.16
C ASN A 40 12.70 -24.88 0.22
N VAL A 41 11.90 -25.90 0.54
CA VAL A 41 10.46 -25.72 0.79
C VAL A 41 10.23 -25.07 2.15
N MET A 42 10.99 -25.47 3.18
CA MET A 42 10.89 -24.86 4.50
C MET A 42 11.40 -23.41 4.53
N THR A 43 12.51 -23.06 3.86
CA THR A 43 12.96 -21.66 3.79
C THR A 43 12.04 -20.75 2.97
N ASN A 44 11.32 -21.25 1.96
CA ASN A 44 10.34 -20.41 1.24
C ASN A 44 8.98 -20.31 1.94
N ILE A 45 8.58 -21.33 2.71
CA ILE A 45 7.35 -21.30 3.53
C ILE A 45 7.56 -20.52 4.82
N ILE A 46 8.74 -20.63 5.45
CA ILE A 46 9.08 -19.97 6.73
C ILE A 46 9.75 -18.60 6.48
N GLY A 47 10.45 -18.43 5.36
CA GLY A 47 11.11 -17.20 4.95
C GLY A 47 10.29 -16.40 3.92
N ASN A 48 9.06 -16.05 4.27
CA ASN A 48 8.28 -14.88 3.79
C ASN A 48 8.19 -14.54 2.27
N ASN A 49 8.74 -15.30 1.34
CA ASN A 49 8.75 -15.00 -0.10
C ASN A 49 7.48 -15.50 -0.82
N VAL A 50 6.33 -15.38 -0.15
CA VAL A 50 5.02 -15.65 -0.74
C VAL A 50 4.39 -14.32 -1.13
N GLY A 51 4.90 -13.68 -2.19
CA GLY A 51 4.41 -12.38 -2.65
C GLY A 51 5.35 -11.68 -3.62
N LEU A 52 5.00 -10.44 -4.01
CA LEU A 52 5.88 -9.58 -4.82
C LEU A 52 7.09 -9.14 -3.99
N SER A 53 8.25 -8.97 -4.63
CA SER A 53 9.47 -8.42 -4.04
C SER A 53 9.48 -6.88 -4.19
N PRO A 54 9.31 -6.10 -3.11
CA PRO A 54 9.25 -4.64 -3.20
C PRO A 54 10.65 -4.04 -3.44
N LYS A 55 10.74 -3.04 -4.32
CA LYS A 55 11.99 -2.30 -4.60
C LYS A 55 12.02 -0.91 -3.99
N LEU A 56 10.86 -0.32 -3.64
CA LEU A 56 10.78 0.98 -2.97
C LEU A 56 10.86 0.83 -1.44
N THR A 57 11.87 0.12 -0.94
CA THR A 57 12.02 -0.24 0.48
C THR A 57 12.37 0.93 1.38
N ASN A 58 12.77 2.08 0.82
CA ASN A 58 12.99 3.33 1.55
C ASN A 58 11.69 4.08 1.89
N VAL A 59 10.55 3.63 1.34
CA VAL A 59 9.24 4.19 1.68
C VAL A 59 8.70 3.44 2.90
N HIS A 60 8.72 4.12 4.06
CA HIS A 60 8.31 3.54 5.35
C HIS A 60 6.92 3.97 5.82
N ARG A 61 6.39 5.07 5.30
CA ARG A 61 5.10 5.62 5.72
C ARG A 61 4.36 6.16 4.52
N VAL A 62 3.07 5.87 4.43
CA VAL A 62 2.17 6.38 3.38
C VAL A 62 0.92 6.94 4.05
N MET A 63 0.47 8.10 3.57
CA MET A 63 -0.80 8.69 4.00
C MET A 63 -1.69 8.92 2.79
N GLY A 64 -2.97 8.55 2.93
CA GLY A 64 -4.01 8.98 2.02
C GLY A 64 -4.95 9.97 2.70
N ILE A 65 -5.20 11.09 2.04
CA ILE A 65 -6.23 12.06 2.42
C ILE A 65 -7.25 12.06 1.29
N SER A 66 -8.51 11.83 1.62
CA SER A 66 -9.58 11.70 0.64
C SER A 66 -10.85 12.36 1.14
N THR A 67 -11.66 12.81 0.20
CA THR A 67 -12.99 13.34 0.45
C THR A 67 -14.01 12.48 -0.30
N TYR A 68 -15.11 12.17 0.36
CA TYR A 68 -16.20 11.35 -0.16
C TYR A 68 -17.49 12.14 -0.08
N GLY A 69 -18.30 12.13 -1.14
CA GLY A 69 -19.67 12.66 -1.09
C GLY A 69 -20.62 11.76 -0.30
N ALA A 70 -20.31 10.47 -0.21
CA ALA A 70 -21.09 9.50 0.53
C ALA A 70 -20.69 9.43 2.02
N THR A 71 -21.64 9.04 2.87
CA THR A 71 -21.38 8.79 4.29
C THR A 71 -20.37 7.64 4.49
N ARG A 72 -19.78 7.57 5.68
CA ARG A 72 -18.79 6.54 6.01
C ARG A 72 -19.37 5.12 5.92
N PHE A 73 -20.62 4.93 6.34
CA PHE A 73 -21.27 3.63 6.34
C PHE A 73 -21.49 3.10 4.92
N THR A 74 -22.04 3.93 4.02
CA THR A 74 -22.29 3.54 2.64
C THR A 74 -20.99 3.30 1.87
N THR A 75 -19.97 4.11 2.13
CA THR A 75 -18.63 3.93 1.55
C THR A 75 -18.00 2.61 1.99
N LEU A 76 -18.09 2.29 3.28
CA LEU A 76 -17.56 1.04 3.83
C LEU A 76 -18.33 -0.18 3.34
N ALA A 77 -19.67 -0.10 3.26
CA ALA A 77 -20.52 -1.15 2.71
C ALA A 77 -20.20 -1.42 1.23
N SER A 78 -19.77 -0.38 0.49
CA SER A 78 -19.32 -0.49 -0.90
C SER A 78 -17.86 -0.98 -1.02
N GLY A 79 -17.20 -1.27 0.10
CA GLY A 79 -15.85 -1.83 0.18
C GLY A 79 -14.71 -0.81 0.19
N ASP A 80 -14.96 0.50 0.01
CA ASP A 80 -13.93 1.56 -0.03
C ASP A 80 -12.70 1.19 -0.88
N ASN A 81 -12.96 0.71 -2.10
CA ASN A 81 -11.96 0.09 -2.98
C ASN A 81 -10.76 1.01 -3.30
N GLY A 82 -10.98 2.33 -3.31
CA GLY A 82 -9.90 3.31 -3.54
C GLY A 82 -8.87 3.31 -2.42
N ARG A 83 -9.34 3.41 -1.16
CA ARG A 83 -8.49 3.30 0.02
C ARG A 83 -7.81 1.94 0.05
N ASN A 84 -8.57 0.86 -0.11
CA ASN A 84 -8.04 -0.51 -0.02
C ASN A 84 -6.98 -0.81 -1.08
N THR A 85 -7.09 -0.23 -2.28
CA THR A 85 -6.04 -0.36 -3.31
C THR A 85 -4.70 0.19 -2.81
N ILE A 86 -4.70 1.38 -2.21
CA ILE A 86 -3.47 2.03 -1.76
C ILE A 86 -2.97 1.40 -0.46
N SER A 87 -3.87 1.21 0.52
CA SER A 87 -3.51 0.70 1.84
C SER A 87 -3.08 -0.76 1.82
N THR A 88 -3.47 -1.53 0.80
CA THR A 88 -3.20 -2.97 0.75
C THR A 88 -2.36 -3.32 -0.48
N ALA A 89 -2.95 -3.28 -1.68
CA ALA A 89 -2.33 -3.82 -2.89
C ALA A 89 -1.02 -3.09 -3.26
N ILE A 90 -1.05 -1.76 -3.28
CA ILE A 90 0.14 -0.95 -3.59
C ILE A 90 1.16 -1.06 -2.45
N ARG A 91 0.71 -0.88 -1.20
CA ARG A 91 1.60 -0.89 -0.03
C ARG A 91 2.41 -2.17 0.09
N HIS A 92 1.76 -3.32 0.10
CA HIS A 92 2.44 -4.59 0.36
C HIS A 92 3.31 -5.07 -0.80
N GLY A 93 2.99 -4.66 -2.03
CA GLY A 93 3.75 -5.08 -3.21
C GLY A 93 4.95 -4.19 -3.56
N ASN A 94 4.92 -2.91 -3.19
CA ASN A 94 5.89 -1.93 -3.69
C ASN A 94 6.81 -1.35 -2.60
N PHE A 95 6.31 -1.16 -1.38
CA PHE A 95 7.02 -0.42 -0.32
C PHE A 95 7.71 -1.35 0.68
N ASN A 96 8.34 -0.75 1.70
CA ASN A 96 8.93 -1.51 2.79
C ASN A 96 7.91 -2.52 3.38
N PRO A 97 8.28 -3.77 3.70
CA PRO A 97 7.37 -4.73 4.33
C PRO A 97 6.76 -4.25 5.65
N ARG A 98 7.45 -3.33 6.36
CA ARG A 98 6.98 -2.68 7.59
C ARG A 98 6.37 -1.30 7.34
N CYS A 99 6.06 -0.96 6.10
CA CYS A 99 5.49 0.35 5.75
C CYS A 99 4.13 0.52 6.44
N THR A 100 3.97 1.63 7.16
CA THR A 100 2.69 1.99 7.77
C THR A 100 1.82 2.73 6.76
N CYS A 101 0.49 2.65 6.93
CA CYS A 101 -0.46 3.42 6.13
C CYS A 101 -1.49 4.10 7.03
N ARG A 102 -1.58 5.43 6.95
CA ARG A 102 -2.59 6.24 7.61
C ARG A 102 -3.62 6.72 6.59
N TRP A 103 -4.89 6.78 6.97
CA TRP A 103 -5.94 7.26 6.07
C TRP A 103 -6.86 8.25 6.79
N LEU A 104 -7.01 9.44 6.22
CA LEU A 104 -7.94 10.47 6.67
C LEU A 104 -9.01 10.67 5.57
N GLY A 105 -10.26 10.49 5.96
CA GLY A 105 -11.41 10.60 5.06
C GLY A 105 -12.40 11.63 5.59
N LEU A 106 -12.68 12.67 4.80
CA LEU A 106 -13.85 13.53 5.01
C LEU A 106 -15.02 12.89 4.28
N TYR A 107 -15.99 12.37 5.03
CA TYR A 107 -17.17 11.72 4.49
C TYR A 107 -18.35 12.69 4.46
N ASP A 108 -19.33 12.41 3.60
CA ASP A 108 -20.53 13.23 3.46
C ASP A 108 -20.24 14.71 3.14
N LEU A 109 -19.23 14.94 2.28
CA LEU A 109 -18.77 16.28 1.91
C LEU A 109 -19.91 17.17 1.38
N ASP A 110 -20.89 16.57 0.71
CA ASP A 110 -22.00 17.27 0.07
C ASP A 110 -22.91 17.99 1.09
N HIS A 111 -22.97 17.48 2.33
CA HIS A 111 -23.74 18.06 3.44
C HIS A 111 -22.84 18.71 4.51
N CYS A 112 -21.52 18.65 4.34
CA CYS A 112 -20.56 19.19 5.29
C CYS A 112 -20.47 20.71 5.20
N ASP A 113 -20.72 21.38 6.33
CA ASP A 113 -20.61 22.83 6.50
C ASP A 113 -19.15 23.31 6.55
N LEU A 114 -18.97 24.63 6.66
CA LEU A 114 -17.64 25.23 6.68
C LEU A 114 -16.85 24.85 7.94
N ASP A 115 -17.54 24.69 9.07
CA ASP A 115 -16.92 24.35 10.35
C ASP A 115 -16.37 22.91 10.32
N GLY A 116 -17.15 21.95 9.84
CA GLY A 116 -16.70 20.56 9.68
C GLY A 116 -15.53 20.42 8.70
N ARG A 117 -15.53 21.20 7.60
CA ARG A 117 -14.39 21.25 6.66
C ARG A 117 -13.14 21.82 7.35
N THR A 118 -13.31 22.84 8.19
CA THR A 118 -12.21 23.48 8.93
C THR A 118 -11.64 22.55 9.99
N GLU A 119 -12.50 21.85 10.73
CA GLU A 119 -12.10 20.83 11.70
C GLU A 119 -11.31 19.70 11.02
N PHE A 120 -11.79 19.19 9.88
CA PHE A 120 -11.07 18.18 9.11
C PHE A 120 -9.70 18.67 8.64
N LEU A 121 -9.59 19.91 8.16
CA LEU A 121 -8.30 20.49 7.77
C LEU A 121 -7.35 20.64 8.97
N ASN A 122 -7.86 21.00 10.15
CA ASN A 122 -7.07 21.08 11.37
C ASN A 122 -6.56 19.69 11.79
N GLU A 123 -7.42 18.67 11.70
CA GLU A 123 -7.03 17.28 11.96
C GLU A 123 -5.95 16.81 10.98
N VAL A 124 -6.12 17.08 9.68
CA VAL A 124 -5.09 16.77 8.66
C VAL A 124 -3.76 17.44 9.01
N ARG A 125 -3.75 18.73 9.34
CA ARG A 125 -2.53 19.46 9.71
C ARG A 125 -1.87 18.86 10.95
N ARG A 126 -2.67 18.53 11.97
CA ARG A 126 -2.18 17.94 13.22
C ARG A 126 -1.53 16.59 12.95
N VAL A 127 -2.23 15.68 12.29
CA VAL A 127 -1.75 14.32 12.00
C VAL A 127 -0.51 14.35 11.11
N VAL A 128 -0.48 15.17 10.07
CA VAL A 128 0.71 15.29 9.21
C VAL A 128 1.92 15.79 10.00
N ARG A 129 1.75 16.76 10.91
CA ARG A 129 2.85 17.31 11.71
C ARG A 129 3.38 16.36 12.78
N GLU A 130 2.53 15.51 13.33
CA GLU A 130 2.85 14.62 14.45
C GLU A 130 3.33 13.24 13.97
N GLU A 131 2.77 12.73 12.87
CA GLU A 131 3.00 11.35 12.42
C GLU A 131 3.93 11.23 11.19
N PHE A 132 4.19 12.31 10.44
CA PHE A 132 4.96 12.31 9.19
C PHE A 132 6.09 13.34 9.21
#